data_AF-A0A8T6I8A2-F1
#
_entry.id   AF-A0A8T6I8A2-F1
#
_cell.length_a   1.000
_cell.length_b   1.000
_cell.length_c   1.000
_cell.angle_alpha   90.00
_cell.angle_beta   90.00
_cell.angle_gamma   90.00
#
_symmetry.space_group_name_H-M   'P 1'
#
loop_
_entity.id
_entity.type
_entity.pdbx_description
1 polymer ?
#
loop_
_entity_poly.entity_id
_entity_poly.type
_entity_poly.pdbx_seq_one_letter_code
_entity_poly.pdbx_strand_id
1 'polypeptide(L)'
;MDPRRERCKLLHVRFSDGVTDLGLVDAALLEGDFVGNLLPFDAAKLSRLLLTRAEPDAIGMSPIGGLLEVVDAKDDAGLLVEVGPGRPVNAPLSPGLFEQVEVSGVTRIPFDTPVVFQGQGVLALDGDRDHWLRHGRSATVSIRRDGPWVIDVPGAMRWAVEKGLLGDGSGAR
;
A
#
# COMPACT_ATOMS: atom_id res chain seq x y z
N MET A 1 -11.22 8.09 21.89
CA MET A 1 -10.97 8.25 20.44
C MET A 1 -12.23 8.76 19.79
N ASP A 2 -12.12 9.58 18.73
CA ASP A 2 -13.27 10.02 17.94
C ASP A 2 -13.59 8.92 16.92
N PRO A 3 -14.74 8.23 17.01
CA PRO A 3 -15.06 7.10 16.12
C PRO A 3 -15.24 7.51 14.65
N ARG A 4 -15.27 8.81 14.35
CA ARG A 4 -15.42 9.34 12.98
C ARG A 4 -14.09 9.47 12.24
N ARG A 5 -12.98 9.05 12.85
CA ARG A 5 -11.66 9.04 12.20
C ARG A 5 -10.76 7.97 12.78
N GLU A 6 -9.90 7.44 11.93
CA GLU A 6 -8.85 6.51 12.32
C GLU A 6 -7.52 6.92 11.71
N ARG A 7 -6.41 6.58 12.39
CA ARG A 7 -5.07 6.72 11.80
C ARG A 7 -4.93 5.67 10.71
N CYS A 8 -4.49 6.06 9.51
CA CYS A 8 -4.14 5.08 8.49
C CYS A 8 -2.81 4.38 8.80
N LYS A 9 -2.59 3.26 8.12
CA LYS A 9 -1.32 2.56 8.11
C LYS A 9 -0.32 3.30 7.23
N LEU A 10 0.95 3.26 7.61
CA LEU A 10 2.11 3.73 6.85
C LEU A 10 3.21 2.67 6.84
N LEU A 11 3.93 2.62 5.74
CA LEU A 11 5.25 2.02 5.59
C LEU A 11 6.28 3.04 6.07
N HIS A 12 7.06 2.66 7.08
CA HIS A 12 8.24 3.40 7.52
C HIS A 12 9.46 2.77 6.89
N VAL A 13 10.13 3.52 6.01
CA VAL A 13 11.29 3.06 5.25
C VAL A 13 12.55 3.66 5.86
N ARG A 14 13.54 2.81 6.14
CA ARG A 14 14.89 3.24 6.52
C ARG A 14 15.91 2.56 5.60
N PHE A 15 16.67 3.38 4.89
CA PHE A 15 17.75 2.92 4.03
C PHE A 15 19.04 2.72 4.82
N SER A 16 19.91 1.85 4.33
CA SER A 16 21.21 1.53 4.94
C SER A 16 22.17 2.72 5.03
N ASP A 17 21.95 3.76 4.22
CA ASP A 17 22.71 5.02 4.21
C ASP A 17 22.13 6.10 5.15
N GLY A 18 21.09 5.77 5.91
CA GLY A 18 20.46 6.66 6.89
C GLY A 18 19.31 7.50 6.34
N VAL A 19 19.03 7.47 5.03
CA VAL A 19 17.83 8.09 4.46
C VAL A 19 16.58 7.41 5.02
N THR A 20 15.52 8.19 5.25
CA THR A 20 14.22 7.67 5.66
C THR A 20 13.14 8.20 4.75
N ASP A 21 12.11 7.40 4.52
CA ASP A 21 10.93 7.81 3.76
C ASP A 21 9.67 7.09 4.24
N LEU A 22 8.52 7.46 3.68
CA LEU A 22 7.22 6.91 4.00
C LEU A 22 6.49 6.44 2.74
N GLY A 23 5.72 5.37 2.87
CA GLY A 23 4.72 4.95 1.88
C GLY A 23 3.36 4.74 2.55
N LEU A 24 2.27 5.00 1.86
CA LEU A 24 0.92 4.90 2.38
C LEU A 24 0.30 3.53 2.14
N VAL A 25 0.44 3.02 0.92
CA VAL A 25 -0.23 1.81 0.42
C VAL A 25 0.77 0.72 0.14
N ASP A 26 1.84 1.00 -0.61
CA ASP A 26 2.75 -0.03 -1.08
C ASP A 26 4.22 0.39 -1.17
N ALA A 27 5.09 -0.59 -0.94
CA ALA A 27 6.50 -0.55 -1.32
C ALA A 27 6.79 -1.70 -2.29
N ALA A 28 7.17 -1.37 -3.51
CA ALA A 28 7.40 -2.31 -4.60
C ALA A 28 8.87 -2.34 -5.02
N LEU A 29 9.47 -3.52 -5.09
CA LEU A 29 10.80 -3.70 -5.67
C LEU A 29 10.69 -4.07 -7.14
N LEU A 30 11.31 -3.24 -7.97
CA LEU A 30 11.38 -3.41 -9.41
C LEU A 30 12.82 -3.68 -9.85
N GLU A 31 13.06 -4.85 -10.43
CA GLU A 31 14.33 -5.23 -11.03
C GLU A 31 14.42 -4.72 -12.48
N GLY A 32 15.58 -4.21 -12.90
CA GLY A 32 15.75 -3.69 -14.26
C GLY A 32 14.92 -2.45 -14.59
N ASP A 33 14.49 -1.69 -13.59
CA ASP A 33 13.85 -0.39 -13.73
C ASP A 33 14.78 0.77 -13.31
N PHE A 34 14.37 2.00 -13.58
CA PHE A 34 15.13 3.21 -13.26
C PHE A 34 14.29 4.27 -12.57
N VAL A 35 14.96 5.09 -11.74
CA VAL A 35 14.34 6.19 -11.01
C VAL A 35 13.74 7.21 -11.97
N GLY A 36 12.54 7.69 -11.66
CA GLY A 36 11.81 8.66 -12.50
C GLY A 36 11.19 8.09 -13.78
N ASN A 37 11.11 6.76 -13.92
CA ASN A 37 10.30 6.15 -14.98
C ASN A 37 8.82 6.45 -14.74
N LEU A 38 8.14 7.02 -15.75
CA LEU A 38 6.72 7.40 -15.70
C LEU A 38 5.79 6.39 -16.37
N LEU A 39 6.33 5.29 -16.91
CA LEU A 39 5.54 4.23 -17.52
C LEU A 39 4.77 3.44 -16.44
N PRO A 40 3.65 2.78 -16.83
CA PRO A 40 2.98 1.82 -15.97
C PRO A 40 3.96 0.76 -15.45
N PHE A 41 3.62 0.17 -14.31
CA PHE A 41 4.38 -0.97 -13.79
C PHE A 41 4.35 -2.14 -14.77
N ASP A 42 5.51 -2.70 -15.02
CA ASP A 42 5.71 -3.91 -15.80
C ASP A 42 5.73 -5.09 -14.84
N ALA A 43 4.78 -6.02 -14.98
CA ALA A 43 4.68 -7.20 -14.12
C ALA A 43 5.99 -8.01 -14.10
N ALA A 44 6.73 -8.05 -15.21
CA ALA A 44 7.95 -8.84 -15.33
C ALA A 44 9.13 -8.25 -14.53
N LYS A 45 9.06 -6.98 -14.15
CA LYS A 45 10.08 -6.32 -13.33
C LYS A 45 9.81 -6.42 -11.85
N LEU A 46 8.58 -6.72 -11.47
CA LEU A 46 8.19 -6.78 -10.07
C LEU A 46 8.77 -8.03 -9.40
N SER A 47 9.49 -7.85 -8.30
CA SER A 47 10.03 -8.99 -7.53
C SER A 47 9.43 -9.11 -6.14
N ARG A 48 8.99 -7.99 -5.54
CA ARG A 48 8.49 -7.99 -4.17
C ARG A 48 7.57 -6.82 -3.86
N LEU A 49 6.55 -7.05 -3.05
CA LEU A 49 5.65 -6.00 -2.54
C LEU A 49 5.51 -6.11 -1.02
N LEU A 50 5.51 -4.98 -0.34
CA LEU A 50 4.93 -4.87 1.01
C LEU A 50 3.77 -3.89 0.96
N LEU A 51 2.59 -4.40 1.26
CA LEU A 51 1.33 -3.69 1.16
C LEU A 51 0.81 -3.38 2.56
N THR A 52 0.44 -2.12 2.84
CA THR A 52 -0.33 -1.81 4.04
C THR A 52 -1.77 -2.31 3.89
N ARG A 53 -2.30 -2.31 2.67
CA ARG A 53 -3.63 -2.81 2.32
C ARG A 53 -3.55 -3.64 1.05
N ALA A 54 -4.26 -4.76 1.04
CA ALA A 54 -4.35 -5.68 -0.07
C ALA A 54 -5.84 -5.84 -0.41
N GLU A 55 -6.32 -4.93 -1.25
CA GLU A 55 -7.72 -4.72 -1.61
C GLU A 55 -7.96 -5.27 -3.03
N PRO A 56 -8.81 -6.31 -3.21
CA PRO A 56 -9.01 -6.96 -4.50
C PRO A 56 -9.78 -6.09 -5.51
N ASP A 57 -10.48 -5.07 -5.03
CA ASP A 57 -11.30 -4.12 -5.80
C ASP A 57 -10.57 -2.81 -6.13
N ALA A 58 -9.29 -2.70 -5.78
CA ALA A 58 -8.44 -1.57 -6.13
C ALA A 58 -7.86 -1.67 -7.56
N ILE A 59 -7.06 -0.67 -7.93
CA ILE A 59 -6.23 -0.63 -9.15
C ILE A 59 -4.79 -0.36 -8.70
N GLY A 60 -3.80 -0.96 -9.35
CA GLY A 60 -2.38 -0.81 -9.02
C GLY A 60 -1.78 -2.06 -8.39
N MET A 61 -0.94 -1.89 -7.36
CA MET A 61 -0.22 -3.00 -6.71
C MET A 61 -1.06 -3.76 -5.67
N SER A 62 -1.96 -3.06 -4.97
CA SER A 62 -2.82 -3.62 -3.92
C SER A 62 -3.58 -4.90 -4.34
N PRO A 63 -4.19 -4.98 -5.55
CA PRO A 63 -4.90 -6.18 -6.01
C PRO A 63 -4.02 -7.42 -6.21
N ILE A 64 -2.71 -7.28 -6.46
CA ILE A 64 -1.79 -8.42 -6.64
C ILE A 64 -1.82 -9.31 -5.38
N GLY A 65 -1.78 -8.67 -4.21
CA GLY A 65 -1.96 -9.33 -2.93
C GLY A 65 -3.43 -9.59 -2.60
N GLY A 66 -4.31 -8.62 -2.84
CA GLY A 66 -5.72 -8.65 -2.42
C GLY A 66 -6.54 -9.77 -3.06
N LEU A 67 -6.19 -10.19 -4.28
CA LEU A 67 -6.80 -11.34 -4.96
C LEU A 67 -6.38 -12.70 -4.38
N LEU A 68 -5.37 -12.73 -3.51
CA LEU A 68 -4.88 -13.92 -2.82
C LEU A 68 -5.24 -13.94 -1.34
N GLU A 69 -5.03 -12.81 -0.66
CA GLU A 69 -5.38 -12.61 0.74
C GLU A 69 -5.77 -11.14 0.98
N VAL A 70 -6.95 -10.91 1.54
CA VAL A 70 -7.44 -9.56 1.82
C VAL A 70 -6.79 -9.01 3.09
N VAL A 71 -6.26 -7.79 3.00
CA VAL A 71 -5.83 -6.98 4.14
C VAL A 71 -6.50 -5.61 4.02
N ASP A 72 -7.47 -5.34 4.89
CA ASP A 72 -8.23 -4.09 4.90
C ASP A 72 -7.47 -2.96 5.61
N ALA A 73 -7.88 -1.71 5.39
CA ALA A 73 -7.42 -0.54 6.14
C ALA A 73 -7.44 -0.73 7.67
N LYS A 74 -8.45 -1.43 8.19
CA LYS A 74 -8.68 -1.65 9.63
C LYS A 74 -7.88 -2.80 10.21
N ASP A 75 -7.36 -3.70 9.37
CA ASP A 75 -6.55 -4.82 9.84
C ASP A 75 -5.22 -4.33 10.42
N ASP A 76 -4.84 -4.86 11.58
CA ASP A 76 -3.57 -4.56 12.25
C ASP A 76 -2.40 -5.38 11.71
N ALA A 77 -2.31 -5.42 10.39
CA ALA A 77 -1.25 -6.08 9.63
C ALA A 77 -1.13 -5.45 8.23
N GLY A 78 -0.06 -5.82 7.53
CA GLY A 78 0.06 -5.71 6.09
C GLY A 78 0.25 -7.06 5.41
N LEU A 79 0.54 -7.02 4.12
CA LEU A 79 0.80 -8.21 3.32
C LEU A 79 2.15 -8.08 2.60
N LEU A 80 3.03 -9.04 2.83
CA LEU A 80 4.22 -9.25 2.02
C LEU A 80 3.89 -10.22 0.89
N VAL A 81 4.24 -9.84 -0.33
CA VAL A 81 4.05 -10.64 -1.54
C VAL A 81 5.42 -10.84 -2.20
N GLU A 82 5.77 -12.09 -2.44
CA GLU A 82 6.97 -12.48 -3.18
C GLU A 82 6.57 -12.84 -4.61
N VAL A 83 7.08 -12.10 -5.59
CA VAL A 83 6.75 -12.29 -7.01
C VAL A 83 7.78 -13.21 -7.65
N GLY A 84 7.30 -14.18 -8.42
CA GLY A 84 8.11 -15.23 -9.02
C GLY A 84 7.26 -16.47 -9.33
N PRO A 85 7.87 -17.52 -9.93
CA PRO A 85 7.14 -18.71 -10.38
C PRO A 85 6.25 -19.30 -9.27
N GLY A 86 4.95 -19.41 -9.52
CA GLY A 86 4.00 -19.72 -8.47
C GLY A 86 2.55 -19.67 -8.93
N ARG A 87 1.68 -19.06 -8.13
CA ARG A 87 0.25 -18.91 -8.45
C ARG A 87 0.05 -17.68 -9.35
N PRO A 88 -0.49 -17.83 -10.57
CA PRO A 88 -0.79 -16.69 -11.42
C PRO A 88 -1.99 -15.89 -10.88
N VAL A 89 -1.87 -14.57 -10.91
CA VAL A 89 -2.90 -13.60 -10.53
C VAL A 89 -3.07 -12.62 -11.67
N ASN A 90 -4.29 -12.46 -12.19
CA ASN A 90 -4.60 -11.46 -13.19
C ASN A 90 -5.01 -10.16 -12.50
N ALA A 91 -4.11 -9.18 -12.41
CA ALA A 91 -4.28 -7.97 -11.61
C ALA A 91 -4.47 -6.72 -12.50
N PRO A 92 -5.37 -5.78 -12.12
CA PRO A 92 -5.51 -4.49 -12.79
C PRO A 92 -4.37 -3.54 -12.39
N LEU A 93 -3.22 -3.62 -13.07
CA LEU A 93 -2.05 -2.80 -12.73
C LEU A 93 -2.26 -1.31 -13.02
N SER A 94 -3.12 -0.97 -13.98
CA SER A 94 -3.58 0.40 -14.23
C SER A 94 -4.95 0.38 -14.93
N PRO A 95 -5.67 1.52 -15.03
CA PRO A 95 -6.96 1.55 -15.71
C PRO A 95 -6.86 1.05 -17.15
N GLY A 96 -7.55 -0.06 -17.46
CA GLY A 96 -7.53 -0.69 -18.79
C GLY A 96 -6.34 -1.62 -19.05
N LEU A 97 -5.42 -1.79 -18.10
CA LEU A 97 -4.28 -2.71 -18.19
C LEU A 97 -4.39 -3.81 -17.14
N PHE A 98 -4.62 -5.03 -17.61
CA PHE A 98 -4.59 -6.24 -16.80
C PHE A 98 -3.39 -7.07 -17.21
N GLU A 99 -2.57 -7.45 -16.24
CA GLU A 99 -1.43 -8.32 -16.47
C GLU A 99 -1.45 -9.49 -15.50
N GLN A 100 -0.89 -10.60 -15.96
CA GLN A 100 -0.68 -11.77 -15.12
C GLN A 100 0.62 -11.62 -14.35
N VAL A 101 0.53 -11.66 -13.02
CA VAL A 101 1.66 -11.67 -12.09
C VAL A 101 1.73 -13.05 -11.44
N GLU A 102 2.87 -13.72 -11.50
CA GLU A 102 3.07 -14.96 -10.76
C GLU A 102 3.53 -14.67 -9.33
N VAL A 103 2.80 -15.20 -8.35
CA VAL A 103 3.10 -15.01 -6.93
C VAL A 103 3.60 -16.30 -6.33
N SER A 104 4.84 -16.27 -5.84
CA SER A 104 5.52 -17.41 -5.22
C SER A 104 5.21 -17.55 -3.73
N GLY A 105 4.83 -16.47 -3.06
CA GLY A 105 4.52 -16.48 -1.63
C GLY A 105 3.73 -15.26 -1.17
N VAL A 106 2.91 -15.47 -0.14
CA VAL A 106 2.15 -14.42 0.55
C VAL A 106 2.34 -14.62 2.06
N THR A 107 2.64 -13.54 2.78
CA THR A 107 2.83 -13.59 4.24
C THR A 107 2.19 -12.37 4.89
N ARG A 108 1.29 -12.59 5.85
CA ARG A 108 0.72 -11.50 6.65
C ARG A 108 1.77 -10.97 7.63
N ILE A 109 2.01 -9.65 7.60
CA ILE A 109 3.08 -9.00 8.37
C ILE A 109 2.47 -8.18 9.51
N PRO A 110 2.74 -8.53 10.79
CA PRO A 110 2.35 -7.70 11.92
C PRO A 110 3.05 -6.35 11.90
N PHE A 111 2.48 -5.37 12.62
CA PHE A 111 3.13 -4.08 12.82
C PHE A 111 4.53 -4.21 13.44
N ASP A 112 5.37 -3.22 13.13
CA ASP A 112 6.77 -3.12 13.58
C ASP A 112 7.68 -4.29 13.20
N THR A 113 7.19 -5.25 12.40
CA THR A 113 8.01 -6.34 11.87
C THR A 113 8.87 -5.81 10.72
N PRO A 114 10.22 -5.86 10.82
CA PRO A 114 11.09 -5.35 9.78
C PRO A 114 11.13 -6.28 8.57
N VAL A 115 10.88 -5.73 7.39
CA VAL A 115 11.00 -6.40 6.09
C VAL A 115 12.14 -5.76 5.31
N VAL A 116 13.14 -6.56 4.93
CA VAL A 116 14.33 -6.06 4.22
C VAL A 116 14.16 -6.19 2.72
N PHE A 117 14.24 -5.06 2.02
CA PHE A 117 14.33 -4.96 0.57
C PHE A 117 15.79 -4.76 0.14
N GLN A 118 16.27 -5.63 -0.74
CA GLN A 118 17.66 -5.67 -1.20
C GLN A 118 17.70 -6.24 -2.62
N GLY A 119 18.80 -6.00 -3.32
CA GLY A 119 18.96 -6.40 -4.73
C GLY A 119 19.24 -5.18 -5.60
N GLN A 120 19.43 -5.41 -6.90
CA GLN A 120 19.63 -4.34 -7.87
C GLN A 120 18.29 -3.94 -8.47
N GLY A 121 17.81 -2.74 -8.15
CA GLY A 121 16.51 -2.30 -8.62
C GLY A 121 16.08 -0.94 -8.09
N VAL A 122 14.81 -0.63 -8.29
CA VAL A 122 14.14 0.55 -7.74
C VAL A 122 13.14 0.08 -6.68
N LEU A 123 13.20 0.69 -5.49
CA LEU A 123 12.12 0.64 -4.53
C LEU A 123 11.16 1.79 -4.86
N ALA A 124 9.98 1.46 -5.37
CA ALA A 124 8.90 2.41 -5.57
C ALA A 124 8.01 2.45 -4.32
N LEU A 125 7.57 3.64 -3.92
CA LEU A 125 6.63 3.86 -2.82
C LEU A 125 5.39 4.53 -3.39
N ASP A 126 4.21 3.94 -3.19
CA ASP A 126 2.93 4.47 -3.69
C ASP A 126 2.89 4.78 -5.20
N GLY A 127 3.70 4.06 -5.99
CA GLY A 127 3.85 4.30 -7.42
C GLY A 127 5.06 5.15 -7.81
N ASP A 128 5.65 5.89 -6.87
CA ASP A 128 6.75 6.81 -7.14
C ASP A 128 8.11 6.09 -7.06
N ARG A 129 8.82 6.08 -8.19
CA ARG A 129 10.10 5.39 -8.40
C ARG A 129 11.28 6.28 -8.02
N ASP A 130 11.45 6.51 -6.72
CA ASP A 130 12.41 7.52 -6.24
C ASP A 130 13.68 6.93 -5.63
N HIS A 131 13.68 5.63 -5.27
CA HIS A 131 14.78 5.04 -4.50
C HIS A 131 15.50 3.92 -5.24
N TRP A 132 16.71 4.19 -5.73
CA TRP A 132 17.55 3.13 -6.29
C TRP A 132 18.22 2.28 -5.20
N LEU A 133 18.06 0.96 -5.27
CA LEU A 133 18.81 -0.03 -4.50
C LEU A 133 19.93 -0.56 -5.38
N ARG A 134 21.16 -0.08 -5.17
CA ARG A 134 22.36 -0.51 -5.89
C ARG A 134 23.58 -0.41 -4.98
N HIS A 135 24.68 -1.06 -5.38
CA HIS A 135 25.94 -1.04 -4.62
C HIS A 135 25.78 -1.44 -3.15
N GLY A 136 24.94 -2.45 -2.87
CA GLY A 136 24.68 -2.93 -1.51
C GLY A 136 23.73 -2.08 -0.68
N ARG A 137 23.16 -0.99 -1.25
CA ARG A 137 22.10 -0.21 -0.59
C ARG A 137 20.86 -1.09 -0.42
N SER A 138 20.34 -1.13 0.81
CA SER A 138 19.11 -1.85 1.17
C SER A 138 18.15 -0.93 1.92
N ALA A 139 16.90 -1.36 2.01
CA ALA A 139 15.86 -0.68 2.78
C ALA A 139 15.24 -1.65 3.77
N THR A 140 15.01 -1.19 5.00
CA THR A 140 14.17 -1.89 5.98
C THR A 140 12.84 -1.16 6.07
N VAL A 141 11.75 -1.88 5.83
CA VAL A 141 10.39 -1.33 5.83
C VAL A 141 9.59 -1.99 6.95
N SER A 142 8.83 -1.20 7.69
CA SER A 142 7.93 -1.68 8.75
C SER A 142 6.58 -0.97 8.66
N ILE A 143 5.51 -1.62 9.10
CA ILE A 143 4.16 -1.06 9.04
C ILE A 143 3.74 -0.55 10.41
N ARG A 144 3.16 0.64 10.45
CA ARG A 144 2.62 1.29 11.66
C ARG A 144 1.29 1.97 11.38
N ARG A 145 0.49 2.21 12.43
CA ARG A 145 -0.78 2.95 12.36
C ARG A 145 -0.65 4.35 12.96
N ASP A 146 0.33 5.10 12.48
CA ASP A 146 0.64 6.46 12.94
C ASP A 146 0.51 7.50 11.81
N GLY A 147 -0.07 7.10 10.67
CA GLY A 147 -0.27 7.96 9.51
C GLY A 147 -1.30 9.07 9.69
N PRO A 148 -1.62 9.82 8.63
CA PRO A 148 -2.70 10.81 8.68
C PRO A 148 -4.03 10.25 9.20
N TRP A 149 -4.88 11.13 9.73
CA TRP A 149 -6.24 10.76 10.09
C TRP A 149 -7.08 10.64 8.82
N VAL A 150 -7.74 9.50 8.66
CA VAL A 150 -8.74 9.25 7.62
C VAL A 150 -10.12 9.39 8.26
N ILE A 151 -11.00 10.15 7.61
CA ILE A 151 -12.37 10.39 8.09
C ILE A 151 -13.25 9.21 7.68
N ASP A 152 -14.00 8.66 8.63
CA ASP A 152 -15.15 7.79 8.34
C ASP A 152 -16.29 8.68 7.83
N VAL A 153 -16.39 8.85 6.52
CA VAL A 153 -17.41 9.70 5.90
C VAL A 153 -18.83 9.25 6.28
N PRO A 154 -19.21 7.97 6.16
CA PRO A 154 -20.50 7.50 6.66
C PRO A 154 -20.76 7.83 8.14
N GLY A 155 -19.78 7.59 9.02
CA GLY A 155 -19.87 7.92 10.44
C GLY A 155 -20.03 9.42 10.70
N ALA A 156 -19.25 10.24 10.00
CA ALA A 156 -19.30 11.70 10.09
C ALA A 156 -20.66 12.26 9.63
N MET A 157 -21.21 11.73 8.54
CA MET A 157 -22.51 12.16 8.01
C MET A 157 -23.65 11.81 8.96
N ARG A 158 -23.68 10.57 9.49
CA ARG A 158 -24.68 10.17 10.49
C ARG A 158 -24.64 11.07 11.72
N TRP A 159 -23.44 11.32 12.24
CA TRP A 159 -23.25 12.22 13.37
C TRP A 159 -23.74 13.64 13.07
N ALA A 160 -23.48 14.16 11.88
CA ALA A 160 -23.88 15.52 11.52
C ALA A 160 -25.42 15.66 11.40
N VAL A 161 -26.12 14.61 10.94
CA VAL A 161 -27.60 14.55 10.97
C VAL A 161 -28.12 14.50 12.40
N GLU A 162 -27.56 13.63 13.26
CA GLU A 162 -27.96 13.53 14.68
C GLU A 162 -27.80 14.85 15.44
N LYS A 163 -26.82 15.67 15.05
CA LYS A 163 -26.58 17.00 15.62
C LYS A 163 -27.41 18.11 14.98
N GLY A 164 -28.27 17.80 14.01
CA GLY A 164 -29.08 18.78 13.30
C GLY A 164 -28.25 19.77 12.48
N LEU A 165 -27.03 19.39 12.08
CA LEU A 165 -26.10 20.27 11.34
C LEU A 165 -26.34 20.24 9.83
N LEU A 166 -27.02 19.20 9.34
CA LEU A 166 -27.27 18.99 7.90
C LEU A 166 -28.74 19.14 7.52
N GLY A 167 -29.65 19.16 8.49
CA GLY A 167 -31.05 19.49 8.27
C GLY A 167 -31.27 20.97 8.50
N ASP A 168 -32.11 21.61 7.71
CA ASP A 168 -32.44 23.03 7.87
C ASP A 168 -33.04 23.29 9.26
N GLY A 169 -32.48 24.26 9.99
CA GLY A 169 -33.03 24.75 11.24
C GLY A 169 -34.40 25.36 11.02
N SER A 170 -35.39 24.91 11.79
CA SER A 170 -36.65 25.61 12.09
C SER A 170 -37.20 26.52 10.97
N GLY A 171 -37.95 25.90 10.07
CA GLY A 171 -38.74 26.61 9.07
C GLY A 171 -40.02 25.88 8.64
N ALA A 172 -40.56 24.92 9.42
CA ALA A 172 -41.94 24.47 9.28
C ALA A 172 -42.40 23.57 10.45
N ARG A 173 -43.40 24.11 11.17
CA ARG A 173 -44.33 23.50 12.14
C ARG A 173 -43.91 23.47 13.60
#